data_AF-A0A7V8VWS6-F1
#
_entry.id   AF-A0A7V8VWS6-F1
#
_cell.length_a   1.000
_cell.length_b   1.000
_cell.length_c   1.000
_cell.angle_alpha   90.00
_cell.angle_beta   90.00
_cell.angle_gamma   90.00
#
_symmetry.space_group_name_H-M   'P 1'
#
loop_
_entity.id
_entity.type
_entity.pdbx_description
1 polymer ?
#
loop_
_entity_poly.entity_id
_entity_poly.type
_entity_poly.pdbx_seq_one_letter_code
_entity_poly.pdbx_strand_id
1 'polypeptide(L)'
;MSDLDESTTPPARIDETTATAIVWQAIDQIGGPRSIYRNPREAYSAHSRRMVEVGEHTVEIRYGEISTPAVATFQGWVFEITDEEIELLIRPPKSRR
;
A
#
# COMPACT_ATOMS: atom_id res chain seq x y z
N MET A 1 -4.36 46.01 3.65
CA MET A 1 -4.80 45.27 2.46
C MET A 1 -4.23 43.88 2.64
N SER A 2 -5.12 42.94 2.94
CA SER A 2 -4.82 41.56 3.33
C SER A 2 -4.34 40.78 2.12
N ASP A 3 -3.33 39.94 2.31
CA ASP A 3 -3.24 38.68 1.58
C ASP A 3 -2.94 37.58 2.61
N LEU A 4 -3.77 36.55 2.51
CA LEU A 4 -4.04 35.55 3.51
C LEU A 4 -2.85 34.62 3.67
N ASP A 5 -2.51 34.35 4.94
CA ASP A 5 -1.69 33.24 5.37
C ASP A 5 -2.29 31.95 4.77
N GLU A 6 -1.63 31.43 3.74
CA GLU A 6 -1.92 30.14 3.12
C GLU A 6 -1.76 29.10 4.21
N SER A 7 -2.88 28.81 4.87
CA SER A 7 -2.98 27.83 5.94
C SER A 7 -2.59 26.49 5.33
N THR A 8 -1.30 26.17 5.41
CA THR A 8 -0.72 24.86 5.12
C THR A 8 -1.35 23.92 6.12
N THR A 9 -2.56 23.46 5.80
CA THR A 9 -3.22 22.39 6.53
C THR A 9 -2.32 21.20 6.30
N PRO A 10 -1.62 20.68 7.33
CA PRO A 10 -0.82 19.48 7.14
C PRO A 10 -1.75 18.41 6.57
N PRO A 11 -1.34 17.67 5.52
CA PRO A 11 -2.21 16.70 4.88
C PRO A 11 -2.84 15.84 5.95
N ALA A 12 -4.19 15.83 5.96
CA ALA A 12 -4.94 15.01 6.91
C ALA A 12 -4.37 13.60 6.83
N ARG A 13 -3.99 13.02 7.97
CA ARG A 13 -3.43 11.68 7.96
C ARG A 13 -4.42 10.74 7.34
N ILE A 14 -3.96 10.00 6.34
CA ILE A 14 -4.71 8.92 5.72
C ILE A 14 -5.15 7.94 6.81
N ASP A 15 -6.46 7.71 6.89
CA ASP A 15 -7.05 6.70 7.75
C ASP A 15 -7.03 5.30 7.10
N GLU A 16 -7.43 4.30 7.88
CA GLU A 16 -7.40 2.90 7.45
C GLU A 16 -8.29 2.66 6.22
N THR A 17 -9.49 3.25 6.20
CA THR A 17 -10.45 3.11 5.10
C THR A 17 -9.87 3.63 3.80
N THR A 18 -9.26 4.82 3.84
CA THR A 18 -8.65 5.45 2.68
C THR A 18 -7.41 4.68 2.22
N ALA A 19 -6.57 4.25 3.16
CA ALA A 19 -5.41 3.41 2.86
C ALA A 19 -5.81 2.09 2.18
N THR A 20 -6.85 1.42 2.71
CA THR A 20 -7.39 0.17 2.18
C THR A 20 -7.89 0.37 0.75
N ALA A 21 -8.63 1.45 0.47
CA ALA A 21 -9.14 1.74 -0.87
C ALA A 21 -8.00 1.99 -1.88
N ILE A 22 -6.98 2.76 -1.50
CA ILE A 22 -5.82 3.05 -2.36
C ILE A 22 -5.03 1.77 -2.67
N VAL A 23 -4.81 0.92 -1.66
CA VAL A 23 -4.09 -0.35 -1.83
C VAL A 23 -4.86 -1.30 -2.73
N TRP A 24 -6.18 -1.41 -2.57
CA TRP A 24 -7.03 -2.18 -3.49
C TRP A 24 -6.89 -1.71 -4.93
N GLN A 25 -6.98 -0.39 -5.15
CA GLN A 25 -6.83 0.18 -6.49
C GLN A 25 -5.45 -0.12 -7.10
N ALA A 26 -4.38 -0.08 -6.31
CA ALA A 26 -3.04 -0.45 -6.78
C ALA A 26 -2.95 -1.93 -7.19
N ILE A 27 -3.55 -2.83 -6.40
CA ILE A 27 -3.56 -4.27 -6.66
C ILE A 27 -4.37 -4.58 -7.92
N ASP A 28 -5.54 -3.96 -8.09
CA ASP A 28 -6.38 -4.14 -9.27
C ASP A 28 -5.68 -3.69 -10.56
N GLN A 29 -4.93 -2.58 -10.51
CA GLN A 29 -4.13 -2.11 -11.65
C GLN A 29 -3.09 -3.12 -12.14
N ILE A 30 -2.65 -4.04 -11.26
CA ILE A 30 -1.67 -5.08 -11.61
C ILE A 30 -2.29 -6.46 -11.77
N GLY A 31 -3.62 -6.53 -11.89
CA GLY A 31 -4.37 -7.74 -12.21
C GLY A 31 -5.01 -8.44 -11.02
N GLY A 32 -5.09 -7.78 -9.86
CA GLY A 32 -5.78 -8.26 -8.67
C GLY A 32 -4.92 -9.15 -7.74
N PRO A 33 -5.44 -9.54 -6.57
CA PRO A 33 -4.67 -10.27 -5.55
C PRO A 33 -4.10 -11.60 -6.06
N ARG A 34 -4.88 -12.35 -6.87
CA ARG A 34 -4.44 -13.63 -7.46
C ARG A 34 -3.22 -13.50 -8.35
N SER A 35 -3.08 -12.40 -9.09
CA SER A 35 -1.92 -12.20 -9.98
C SER A 35 -0.63 -11.97 -9.19
N ILE A 36 -0.76 -11.59 -7.91
CA ILE A 36 0.34 -11.35 -6.99
C ILE A 36 0.63 -12.62 -6.18
N TYR A 37 -0.38 -13.12 -5.47
CA TYR A 37 -0.26 -14.27 -4.57
C TYR A 37 0.22 -15.53 -5.30
N ARG A 38 -0.28 -15.78 -6.52
CA ARG A 38 0.04 -16.99 -7.27
C ARG A 38 1.20 -16.83 -8.25
N ASN A 39 1.94 -15.72 -8.24
CA ASN A 39 3.01 -15.50 -9.22
C ASN A 39 4.29 -16.28 -8.86
N PRO A 40 4.54 -17.44 -9.48
CA PRO A 40 5.67 -18.27 -9.10
C PRO A 40 6.99 -17.72 -9.66
N ARG A 41 6.96 -16.78 -10.62
CA ARG A 41 8.17 -16.17 -11.18
C ARG A 41 8.84 -15.23 -10.18
N GLU A 42 8.03 -14.51 -9.40
CA GLU A 42 8.54 -13.55 -8.42
C GLU A 42 8.88 -14.21 -7.07
N ALA A 43 8.31 -15.39 -6.78
CA ALA A 43 8.60 -16.15 -5.57
C ALA A 43 10.07 -16.61 -5.42
N TYR A 44 10.85 -16.59 -6.50
CA TYR A 44 12.29 -16.90 -6.49
C TYR A 44 13.17 -15.64 -6.51
N SER A 45 12.58 -14.45 -6.56
CA SER A 45 13.29 -13.18 -6.53
C SER A 45 13.17 -12.61 -5.12
N ALA A 46 14.18 -12.85 -4.29
CA ALA A 46 14.22 -12.52 -2.86
C ALA A 46 13.91 -11.04 -2.51
N HIS A 47 13.83 -10.16 -3.51
CA HIS A 47 13.55 -8.74 -3.33
C HIS A 47 12.63 -8.17 -4.41
N SER A 48 11.75 -8.98 -5.00
CA SER A 48 10.85 -8.44 -6.03
C SER A 48 9.87 -7.44 -5.42
N ARG A 49 10.03 -6.19 -5.83
CA ARG A 49 9.20 -5.05 -5.45
C ARG A 49 8.67 -4.39 -6.69
N ARG A 50 7.42 -3.94 -6.62
CA ARG A 50 6.78 -3.15 -7.64
C ARG A 50 6.16 -1.91 -7.01
N MET A 51 6.51 -0.76 -7.54
CA MET A 51 5.87 0.50 -7.20
C MET A 51 4.66 0.70 -8.12
N VAL A 52 3.51 1.00 -7.54
CA VAL A 52 2.27 1.26 -8.28
C VAL A 52 1.75 2.63 -7.89
N GLU A 53 1.52 3.49 -8.89
CA GLU A 53 0.99 4.82 -8.70
C GLU A 53 -0.55 4.80 -8.71
N VAL A 54 -1.14 5.50 -7.75
CA VAL A 54 -2.59 5.67 -7.60
C VAL A 54 -2.85 7.16 -7.35
N GLY A 55 -3.10 7.92 -8.42
CA GLY A 55 -3.16 9.38 -8.32
C GLY A 55 -1.82 9.95 -7.87
N GLU A 56 -1.80 10.70 -6.76
CA GLU A 56 -0.58 11.24 -6.14
C GLU A 56 0.08 10.28 -5.14
N HIS A 57 -0.47 9.08 -4.99
CA HIS A 57 -0.02 8.09 -4.02
C HIS A 57 0.82 7.00 -4.68
N THR A 58 1.80 6.48 -3.94
CA THR A 58 2.59 5.33 -4.38
C THR A 58 2.45 4.19 -3.38
N VAL A 59 2.07 3.02 -3.88
CA VAL A 59 1.97 1.78 -3.12
C VAL A 59 3.14 0.88 -3.51
N GLU A 60 3.91 0.41 -2.52
CA GLU A 60 4.94 -0.60 -2.72
C GLU A 60 4.32 -1.99 -2.54
N ILE A 61 4.39 -2.82 -3.57
CA ILE A 61 4.00 -4.23 -3.51
C ILE A 61 5.27 -5.07 -3.46
N ARG A 62 5.44 -5.84 -2.38
CA ARG A 62 6.49 -6.83 -2.24
C ARG A 62 5.88 -8.21 -2.44
N TYR A 63 6.36 -8.92 -3.46
CA TYR A 63 5.87 -10.27 -3.75
C TYR A 63 6.31 -11.24 -2.66
N GLY A 64 5.49 -12.25 -2.42
CA GLY A 64 5.75 -13.28 -1.43
C GLY A 64 6.86 -14.22 -1.89
N GLU A 65 7.68 -14.67 -0.93
CA GLU A 65 8.61 -15.79 -1.10
C GLU A 65 7.94 -17.10 -0.66
N ILE A 66 8.61 -18.24 -0.85
CA ILE A 66 8.07 -19.61 -0.60
C ILE A 66 7.31 -19.75 0.73
N SER A 67 7.74 -19.06 1.78
CA SER A 67 7.11 -19.11 3.11
C SER A 67 6.65 -17.74 3.63
N THR A 68 6.62 -16.70 2.79
CA THR A 68 6.30 -15.33 3.22
C THR A 68 5.22 -14.77 2.32
N PRO A 69 4.10 -14.29 2.88
CA PRO A 69 3.03 -13.75 2.06
C PRO A 69 3.47 -12.47 1.35
N ALA A 70 2.80 -12.17 0.23
CA ALA A 70 2.96 -10.89 -0.44
C ALA A 70 2.38 -9.77 0.44
N VAL A 71 2.99 -8.60 0.39
CA VAL A 71 2.52 -7.44 1.17
C VAL A 71 2.46 -6.18 0.33
N ALA A 72 1.47 -5.33 0.62
CA ALA A 72 1.39 -3.97 0.13
C ALA A 72 1.71 -2.98 1.26
N THR A 73 2.53 -1.98 0.97
CA THR A 73 2.90 -0.91 1.91
C THR A 73 2.49 0.44 1.35
N PHE A 74 1.80 1.25 2.16
CA PHE A 74 1.38 2.60 1.82
C PHE A 74 1.44 3.52 3.04
N GLN A 75 2.30 4.54 3.02
CA GLN A 75 2.44 5.53 4.12
C GLN A 75 2.53 4.93 5.54
N GLY A 76 3.19 3.78 5.70
CA GLY A 76 3.35 3.08 6.98
C GLY A 76 2.19 2.14 7.34
N TRP A 77 1.13 2.09 6.54
CA TRP A 77 0.17 0.99 6.54
C TRP A 77 0.78 -0.22 5.80
N VAL A 78 0.65 -1.42 6.36
CA VAL A 78 1.08 -2.67 5.72
C VAL A 78 -0.07 -3.64 5.69
N PHE A 79 -0.34 -4.19 4.51
CA PHE A 79 -1.38 -5.17 4.26
C PHE A 79 -0.76 -6.46 3.74
N GLU A 80 -1.21 -7.60 4.26
CA GLU A 80 -1.02 -8.90 3.63
C GLU A 80 -1.93 -9.01 2.41
N ILE A 81 -1.43 -9.60 1.33
CA ILE A 81 -2.20 -9.89 0.13
C ILE A 81 -2.45 -11.39 0.10
N THR A 82 -3.71 -11.79 0.22
CA THR A 82 -4.14 -13.18 0.09
C THR A 82 -4.56 -13.46 -1.36
N ASP A 83 -5.10 -14.64 -1.64
CA ASP A 83 -5.56 -14.93 -3.00
C ASP A 83 -6.84 -14.17 -3.38
N GLU A 84 -7.61 -13.69 -2.40
CA GLU A 84 -8.91 -13.05 -2.63
C GLU A 84 -9.02 -11.67 -1.99
N GLU A 85 -8.25 -11.38 -0.95
CA GLU A 85 -8.42 -10.18 -0.11
C GLU A 85 -7.08 -9.51 0.24
N ILE A 86 -7.18 -8.40 0.96
CA ILE A 86 -6.05 -7.80 1.69
C ILE A 86 -6.39 -7.70 3.17
N GLU A 87 -5.44 -8.06 4.02
CA GLU A 87 -5.61 -8.03 5.48
C GLU A 87 -4.63 -7.04 6.10
N LEU A 88 -5.11 -6.17 6.99
CA LEU A 88 -4.26 -5.19 7.64
C LEU A 88 -3.33 -5.85 8.67
N LEU A 89 -2.01 -5.72 8.47
CA LEU A 89 -0.98 -6.21 9.39
C LEU A 89 -0.45 -5.12 10.32
N ILE A 90 -0.15 -3.93 9.77
CA ILE A 90 0.51 -2.85 10.51
C ILE A 90 -0.22 -1.54 10.27
N ARG A 91 -0.59 -0.89 11.38
CA ARG A 91 -1.04 0.51 11.39
C ARG A 91 0.18 1.42 11.51
N PRO A 92 0.21 2.58 10.83
CA PRO A 92 1.28 3.55 11.04
C PRO A 92 1.31 3.98 12.50
N PRO A 93 2.50 4.25 13.06
CA PRO A 93 2.62 4.65 14.45
C PRO A 93 1.75 5.88 14.72
N LYS A 94 1.00 5.84 15.82
CA LYS A 94 0.25 7.00 16.31
C LYS A 94 1.28 8.07 16.65
N SER A 95 1.47 9.04 15.76
CA SER A 95 2.42 10.12 16.01
C SER A 95 2.05 10.77 17.34
N ARG A 96 3.05 10.79 18.21
CA ARG A 96 3.03 11.58 19.42
C ARG A 96 3.18 13.03 18.95
N ARG A 97 2.09 13.79 19.00
CA ARG A 97 2.20 15.25 19.05
C ARG A 97 2.82 15.64 20.38
#